data_AF-Q2RVK1-F1
#
_entry.id   AF-Q2RVK1-F1
#
_cell.length_a   1.000
_cell.length_b   1.000
_cell.length_c   1.000
_cell.angle_alpha   90.00
_cell.angle_beta   90.00
_cell.angle_gamma   90.00
#
_symmetry.space_group_name_H-M   'P 1'
#
loop_
_entity.id
_entity.type
_entity.pdbx_description
1 polymer ?
#
loop_
_entity_poly.entity_id
_entity_poly.type
_entity_poly.pdbx_seq_one_letter_code
_entity_poly.pdbx_strand_id
1 'polypeptide(L)' 'MGGGSQVEGERALVQVLVRDNNVDQALKALKKKMQREGVFREMKLRRNFEKPSEKRAREKAEAVRRARKLERKRLEREGF' A
#
# COMPACT_ATOMS: atom_id res chain seq x y z
N MET A 1 12.51 -34.24 18.25
CA MET A 1 11.91 -34.12 16.92
C MET A 1 11.04 -32.86 16.90
N GLY A 2 11.30 -31.93 15.97
CA GLY A 2 10.41 -30.85 15.55
C GLY A 2 9.94 -29.84 16.61
N GLY A 3 10.84 -28.96 17.08
CA GLY A 3 10.42 -27.72 17.74
C GLY A 3 9.80 -26.77 16.71
N GLY A 4 8.48 -26.84 16.54
CA GLY A 4 7.71 -25.92 15.71
C GLY A 4 7.66 -24.55 16.37
N SER A 5 8.67 -23.72 16.15
CA SER A 5 8.63 -22.30 16.48
C SER A 5 7.59 -21.62 15.60
N GLN A 6 6.37 -21.52 16.12
CA GLN A 6 5.34 -20.65 15.61
C GLN A 6 5.89 -19.22 15.72
N VAL A 7 6.39 -18.68 14.62
CA VAL A 7 6.63 -17.24 14.52
C VAL A 7 5.26 -16.59 14.54
N GLU A 8 4.88 -16.08 15.72
CA GLU A 8 3.70 -15.25 15.89
C GLU A 8 3.68 -14.22 14.77
N GLY A 9 2.56 -14.18 14.04
CA GLY A 9 2.35 -13.22 12.98
C GLY A 9 2.36 -11.81 13.56
N GLU A 10 3.56 -11.24 13.68
CA GLU A 10 3.76 -9.86 14.05
C GLU A 10 3.11 -9.05 12.94
N ARG A 11 1.86 -8.61 13.19
CA ARG A 11 1.17 -7.65 12.33
C ARG A 11 2.12 -6.48 12.18
N ALA A 12 2.72 -6.35 11.00
CA ALA A 12 3.62 -5.26 10.69
C ALA A 12 2.83 -3.95 10.77
N LEU A 13 2.82 -3.34 11.96
CA LEU A 13 2.16 -2.07 12.18
C LEU A 13 3.01 -0.96 11.54
N VAL A 14 2.32 0.01 10.94
CA VAL A 14 3.00 1.18 10.37
C VAL A 14 3.48 2.07 11.50
N GLN A 15 4.73 1.91 11.90
CA GLN A 15 5.40 2.77 12.88
C GLN A 15 6.27 3.85 12.23
N VAL A 16 6.40 4.98 12.93
CA VAL A 16 7.33 6.08 12.63
C VAL A 16 8.00 6.52 13.92
N LEU A 17 9.32 6.69 13.89
CA LEU A 17 10.09 7.21 15.00
C LEU A 17 10.10 8.74 14.96
N VAL A 18 9.79 9.37 16.10
CA VAL A 18 9.93 10.82 16.27
C VAL A 18 11.32 11.07 16.86
N ARG A 19 12.13 11.89 16.18
CA ARG A 19 13.44 12.33 16.67
C ARG A 19 13.39 13.83 16.92
N ASP A 20 14.12 14.28 17.94
CA ASP A 20 14.31 15.70 18.25
C ASP A 20 13.00 16.47 18.48
N ASN A 21 11.99 15.82 19.05
CA ASN A 21 10.63 16.34 19.23
C ASN A 21 9.97 16.85 17.93
N ASN A 22 10.47 16.42 16.77
CA ASN A 22 9.99 16.89 15.47
C ASN A 22 8.78 16.09 14.99
N VAL A 23 7.64 16.37 15.61
CA VAL A 23 6.37 15.68 15.34
C VAL A 23 5.87 15.94 13.92
N ASP A 24 6.05 17.15 13.37
CA ASP A 24 5.59 17.49 12.02
C ASP A 24 6.28 16.64 10.95
N GLN A 25 7.61 16.47 11.03
CA GLN A 25 8.34 15.60 10.11
C GLN A 25 7.91 14.14 10.25
N ALA A 26 7.69 13.67 11.49
CA ALA A 26 7.19 12.32 11.73
C ALA A 26 5.80 12.10 11.12
N LEU A 27 4.88 13.05 11.26
CA LEU A 27 3.55 12.99 10.63
C LEU A 27 3.63 12.99 9.11
N LYS A 28 4.53 13.78 8.52
CA LYS A 28 4.79 13.76 7.07
C LYS A 28 5.34 12.41 6.62
N ALA A 29 6.28 11.84 7.36
CA ALA A 29 6.84 10.52 7.08
C ALA A 29 5.77 9.42 7.20
N LEU A 30 4.93 9.47 8.23
CA LEU A 30 3.80 8.55 8.44
C LEU A 30 2.82 8.63 7.28
N LYS A 31 2.40 9.85 6.91
CA LYS A 31 1.51 10.07 5.76
C LYS A 31 2.10 9.50 4.48
N LYS A 32 3.39 9.72 4.22
CA LYS A 32 4.07 9.18 3.03
C LYS A 32 4.14 7.65 3.06
N LYS A 33 4.41 7.04 4.23
CA LYS A 33 4.43 5.58 4.41
C LYS A 33 3.04 4.98 4.18
N MET A 34 2.00 5.52 4.82
CA MET A 34 0.61 5.09 4.63
C MET A 34 0.11 5.27 3.19
N GLN A 35 0.57 6.30 2.47
CA GLN A 35 0.26 6.49 1.06
C GLN A 35 0.91 5.43 0.16
N ARG A 36 2.14 5.00 0.45
CA ARG A 36 2.82 3.92 -0.29
C ARG A 36 2.18 2.56 -0.04
N GLU A 37 1.85 2.27 1.21
CA GLU A 37 1.11 1.05 1.58
C GLU A 37 -0.32 1.03 1.01
N GLY A 38 -0.83 2.19 0.59
CA GLY A 38 -2.18 2.28 0.00
C GLY A 38 -3.31 2.24 1.03
N VAL A 39 -3.01 2.37 2.33
CA VAL A 39 -3.99 2.30 3.43
C VAL A 39 -5.13 3.30 3.21
N PHE A 40 -4.83 4.53 2.78
CA PHE A 40 -5.89 5.52 2.50
C PHE A 40 -6.81 5.12 1.35
N ARG A 41 -6.28 4.45 0.33
CA ARG A 41 -7.07 3.95 -0.80
C ARG A 41 -7.96 2.82 -0.31
N GLU A 42 -7.41 1.88 0.43
CA GLU A 42 -8.17 0.78 1.00
C GLU A 42 -9.26 1.26 1.96
N MET A 43 -8.95 2.22 2.84
CA MET A 43 -9.93 2.84 3.72
C MET A 43 -11.07 3.48 2.92
N LYS A 44 -10.79 4.19 1.82
CA LYS A 44 -11.83 4.76 0.96
C LYS A 44 -12.70 3.69 0.30
N LEU A 45 -12.09 2.60 -0.18
CA LEU A 45 -12.81 1.49 -0.82
C LEU A 45 -13.69 0.73 0.18
N ARG A 46 -13.24 0.58 1.43
CA ARG A 46 -13.96 -0.12 2.50
C ARG A 46 -15.06 0.72 3.16
N ARG A 47 -15.20 2.02 2.83
CA ARG A 47 -16.23 2.90 3.42
C ARG A 47 -17.65 2.41 3.15
N ASN A 48 -17.88 1.85 1.97
CA ASN A 48 -19.18 1.39 1.53
C ASN A 48 -19.05 -0.05 1.04
N PHE A 49 -20.10 -0.84 1.19
CA PHE A 49 -20.15 -2.18 0.63
C PHE A 49 -20.11 -2.11 -0.90
N GLU A 50 -19.14 -2.79 -1.50
CA GLU A 50 -19.01 -2.96 -2.95
C GLU A 50 -19.39 -4.40 -3.29
N LYS A 51 -20.31 -4.58 -4.25
CA LYS A 51 -20.75 -5.92 -4.65
C LYS A 51 -19.56 -6.72 -5.21
N PRO A 52 -19.48 -8.03 -5.00
CA PRO A 52 -18.37 -8.85 -5.50
C PRO A 52 -18.12 -8.71 -7.01
N SER A 53 -19.18 -8.53 -7.80
CA SER A 53 -19.06 -8.29 -9.25
C SER A 53 -18.35 -6.96 -9.56
N GLU A 54 -18.73 -5.89 -8.87
CA GLU A 54 -18.12 -4.55 -9.01
C GLU A 54 -16.66 -4.57 -8.55
N LYS A 55 -16.38 -5.26 -7.44
CA LYS A 55 -15.01 -5.49 -6.95
C LYS A 55 -14.13 -6.14 -8.02
N ARG A 56 -14.60 -7.22 -8.66
CA ARG A 56 -13.86 -7.90 -9.74
C ARG A 56 -13.65 -6.98 -10.95
N ALA A 57 -14.66 -6.22 -11.36
CA ALA A 57 -14.55 -5.28 -12.47
C ALA A 57 -13.52 -4.17 -12.17
N ARG A 58 -13.55 -3.62 -10.96
CA ARG A 58 -12.57 -2.63 -10.48
C ARG A 58 -11.15 -3.21 -10.45
N GLU A 59 -10.97 -4.39 -9.86
CA GLU A 59 -9.65 -5.04 -9.77
C GLU A 59 -9.04 -5.30 -11.15
N LYS A 60 -9.84 -5.73 -12.13
CA LYS A 60 -9.41 -5.86 -13.53
C LYS A 60 -8.99 -4.50 -14.11
N ALA A 61 -9.80 -3.46 -13.94
CA ALA A 61 -9.47 -2.12 -14.41
C ALA A 61 -8.20 -1.56 -13.72
N GLU A 62 -8.01 -1.83 -12.44
CA GLU A 62 -6.82 -1.43 -11.68
C GLU A 62 -5.57 -2.19 -12.11
N ALA A 63 -5.68 -3.47 -12.45
CA ALA A 63 -4.58 -4.26 -13.01
C ALA A 63 -4.14 -3.70 -14.37
N VAL A 64 -5.07 -3.39 -15.26
CA VAL A 64 -4.77 -2.75 -16.56
C VAL A 64 -4.12 -1.38 -16.35
N ARG A 65 -4.64 -0.55 -15.43
CA ARG A 65 -4.02 0.74 -15.08
C ARG A 65 -2.61 0.58 -14.52
N ARG A 66 -2.37 -0.44 -13.69
CA ARG A 66 -1.04 -0.75 -13.15
C ARG A 66 -0.07 -1.16 -14.25
N ALA A 67 -0.50 -2.04 -15.17
CA ALA A 67 0.30 -2.46 -16.31
C ALA A 67 0.70 -1.26 -17.20
N ARG A 68 -0.27 -0.43 -17.59
CA ARG A 68 -0.02 0.79 -18.38
C ARG A 68 0.92 1.77 -17.67
N LYS A 69 0.80 1.92 -16.35
CA LYS A 69 1.69 2.78 -15.56
C LYS A 69 3.11 2.22 -15.50
N LEU A 70 3.27 0.90 -15.44
CA LEU A 70 4.57 0.24 -15.43
C LEU A 70 5.25 0.38 -16.79
N GLU A 71 4.50 0.15 -17.87
CA GLU A 71 4.95 0.32 -19.25
C GLU A 71 5.42 1.77 -19.51
N ARG A 72 4.62 2.77 -19.13
CA ARG A 72 5.03 4.18 -19.25
C ARG A 72 6.33 4.47 -18.49
N LYS A 73 6.48 3.97 -17.27
CA LYS A 73 7.73 4.14 -16.49
C LYS A 73 8.92 3.41 -17.12
N ARG A 74 8.67 2.32 -17.84
CA ARG A 74 9.71 1.58 -18.56
C ARG A 74 10.18 2.40 -19.75
N LEU A 75 9.27 2.95 -20.55
CA LEU A 75 9.58 3.83 -21.68
C LEU A 75 10.35 5.08 -21.22
N GLU A 76 9.89 5.75 -20.15
CA GLU A 76 10.58 6.91 -19.56
C GLU A 76 12.02 6.62 -19.09
N ARG A 77 12.30 5.37 -18.67
CA ARG A 77 13.62 4.95 -18.19
C ARG A 77 14.53 4.47 -19.31
N GLU A 78 13.98 3.70 -20.25
CA GLU A 78 14.72 3.09 -21.36
C GLU A 78 14.92 4.07 -22.53
N GLY A 79 14.20 5.21 -22.54
CA GLY A 79 14.46 6.31 -23.47
C GLY A 79 14.07 6.04 -24.92
N PHE A 80 13.00 5.28 -25.15
CA PHE A 80 12.31 5.23 -26.44
C PHE A 80 11.24 6.32 -26.51
#